data_AF-A0A2L0GPG7-F1
#
_entry.id   AF-A0A2L0GPG7-F1
#
_cell.length_a   1.000
_cell.length_b   1.000
_cell.length_c   1.000
_cell.angle_alpha   90.00
_cell.angle_beta   90.00
_cell.angle_gamma   90.00
#
_symmetry.space_group_name_H-M   'P 1'
#
loop_
_entity.id
_entity.type
_entity.pdbx_description
1 polymer ?
#
loop_
_entity_poly.entity_id
_entity_poly.type
_entity_poly.pdbx_seq_one_letter_code
_entity_poly.pdbx_strand_id
1 'polypeptide(L)'
;MCRVETDRDRIDEILFRRHTGSQGGVGQANWDGRMKTTFVNLTGKGGGLNVADEIEERLREAKMLPGRKKIPRTNLNRLLSAEAFRNRVGISCNKGKFQFIRKEDASLAALARIAKDLADKKITLDDVWDVERKSAYLDQLEGEGVLPTAADAIEPSKKSKKTQAKPLPKPKAKKPERRTHLIPQEDYGVAWAGRLQRQRAIWEELQFALELEHHPNAIAVLCRVLLEQSVDNYLVRAKLTTAFEHDALAKKIISSAENLHQKAKIDKRYLEVIRKARTIDAIISVDTLNKYVHSSRLAPSPDHLTAIWDTFAELIVLCLNE
;
A
#
# COMPACT_ATOMS: atom_id res chain seq x y z
N MET A 1 22.93 31.64 4.32
CA MET A 1 24.15 31.31 3.56
C MET A 1 23.72 30.94 2.15
N CYS A 2 24.04 31.77 1.15
CA CYS A 2 23.73 31.47 -0.26
C CYS A 2 24.75 30.45 -0.78
N ARG A 3 24.28 29.35 -1.37
CA ARG A 3 25.12 28.28 -1.92
C ARG A 3 25.02 28.33 -3.44
N VAL A 4 26.15 28.53 -4.11
CA VAL A 4 26.26 28.51 -5.57
C VAL A 4 26.77 27.13 -5.97
N GLU A 5 26.07 26.47 -6.89
CA GLU A 5 26.44 25.17 -7.45
C GLU A 5 26.41 25.29 -8.98
N THR A 6 27.33 24.60 -9.65
CA THR A 6 27.46 24.61 -11.12
C THR A 6 26.89 23.36 -11.77
N ASP A 7 26.67 22.30 -10.99
CA ASP A 7 26.14 21.02 -11.45
C ASP A 7 24.61 20.97 -11.28
N ARG A 8 23.90 20.85 -12.40
CA ARG A 8 22.44 20.84 -12.46
C ARG A 8 21.84 19.62 -11.76
N ASP A 9 22.47 18.45 -11.86
CA ASP A 9 21.93 17.22 -11.25
C ASP A 9 22.02 17.28 -9.73
N ARG A 10 23.11 17.87 -9.23
CA ARG A 10 23.33 18.17 -7.82
C ARG A 10 22.36 19.22 -7.29
N ILE A 11 22.06 20.26 -8.08
CA ILE A 11 21.01 21.23 -7.76
C ILE A 11 19.67 20.51 -7.63
N ASP A 12 19.34 19.63 -8.56
CA ASP A 12 18.08 18.88 -8.52
C ASP A 12 18.01 17.91 -7.34
N GLU A 13 19.11 17.29 -6.90
CA GLU A 13 19.13 16.50 -5.66
C GLU A 13 18.88 17.36 -4.41
N ILE A 14 19.52 18.52 -4.34
CA ILE A 14 19.38 19.45 -3.22
C ILE A 14 17.94 19.96 -3.15
N LEU A 15 17.36 20.35 -4.30
CA LEU A 15 15.97 20.80 -4.40
C LEU A 15 14.98 19.67 -4.08
N PHE A 16 15.22 18.45 -4.58
CA PHE A 16 14.43 17.28 -4.24
C PHE A 16 14.41 17.09 -2.72
N ARG A 17 15.56 16.95 -2.07
CA ARG A 17 15.64 16.71 -0.62
C ARG A 17 15.01 17.82 0.22
N ARG A 18 15.15 19.08 -0.20
CA ARG A 18 14.61 20.24 0.53
C ARG A 18 13.10 20.39 0.39
N HIS A 19 12.53 20.04 -0.76
CA HIS A 19 11.13 20.35 -1.06
C HIS A 19 10.21 19.11 -1.15
N THR A 20 10.76 17.90 -1.36
CA THR A 20 9.99 16.65 -1.38
C THR A 20 10.12 15.83 -0.09
N GLY A 21 11.11 16.10 0.77
CA GLY A 21 11.35 15.39 2.03
C GLY A 21 10.61 15.96 3.25
N SER A 22 10.09 15.07 4.09
CA SER A 22 9.57 15.38 5.43
C SER A 22 10.68 15.18 6.48
N GLN A 23 11.49 16.21 6.71
CA GLN A 23 12.37 16.31 7.89
C GLN A 23 11.76 17.28 8.91
N GLY A 24 10.65 16.86 9.52
CA GLY A 24 10.24 17.33 10.85
C GLY A 24 10.25 18.83 11.13
N GLY A 25 9.86 19.68 10.18
CA GLY A 25 9.59 21.10 10.47
C GLY A 25 10.81 22.01 10.65
N VAL A 26 11.99 21.66 10.14
CA VAL A 26 13.15 22.59 10.11
C VAL A 26 13.36 23.14 8.69
N GLY A 27 12.71 24.27 8.42
CA GLY A 27 13.08 25.34 7.46
C GLY A 27 13.51 24.99 6.03
N GLN A 28 12.62 25.17 5.05
CA GLN A 28 12.54 26.34 4.15
C GLN A 28 11.61 26.04 2.95
N ALA A 29 10.60 26.90 2.74
CA ALA A 29 9.62 26.94 1.64
C ALA A 29 9.00 25.59 1.20
N ASN A 30 7.81 25.29 1.71
CA ASN A 30 7.02 24.14 1.25
C ASN A 30 6.54 24.37 -0.19
N TRP A 31 7.05 23.59 -1.14
CA TRP A 31 6.39 23.44 -2.43
C TRP A 31 5.00 22.86 -2.23
N ASP A 32 4.02 23.41 -2.94
CA ASP A 32 2.69 22.82 -2.98
C ASP A 32 2.73 21.47 -3.74
N GLY A 33 1.66 20.67 -3.61
CA GLY A 33 1.62 19.35 -4.25
C GLY A 33 1.85 19.38 -5.77
N ARG A 34 1.46 20.47 -6.45
CA ARG A 34 1.64 20.63 -7.90
C ARG A 34 3.11 20.89 -8.23
N MET A 35 3.76 21.78 -7.48
CA MET A 35 5.20 22.07 -7.63
C MET A 35 6.06 20.83 -7.38
N LYS A 36 5.72 20.01 -6.37
CA LYS A 36 6.40 18.72 -6.13
C LYS A 36 6.23 17.77 -7.30
N THR A 37 5.01 17.58 -7.81
CA THR A 37 4.76 16.71 -8.96
C THR A 37 5.45 17.22 -10.22
N THR A 38 5.37 18.51 -10.52
CA THR A 38 6.02 19.10 -11.72
C THR A 38 7.53 18.95 -11.67
N PHE A 39 8.15 19.18 -10.50
CA PHE A 39 9.59 18.96 -10.33
C PHE A 39 9.96 17.49 -10.48
N VAL A 40 9.22 16.58 -9.84
CA VAL A 40 9.43 15.13 -9.96
C VAL A 40 9.31 14.66 -11.42
N ASN A 41 8.33 15.18 -12.16
CA ASN A 41 8.13 14.87 -13.57
C ASN A 41 9.24 15.45 -14.47
N LEU A 42 9.75 16.64 -14.13
CA LEU A 42 10.85 17.30 -14.85
C LEU A 42 12.21 16.63 -14.60
N THR A 43 12.47 16.20 -13.37
CA THR A 43 13.76 15.61 -12.97
C THR A 43 13.78 14.08 -13.07
N GLY A 44 12.63 13.43 -13.33
CA GLY A 44 12.48 11.98 -13.40
C GLY A 44 12.73 11.23 -12.08
N LYS A 45 12.80 11.95 -10.93
CA LYS A 45 13.23 11.41 -9.62
C LYS A 45 12.11 10.80 -8.77
N GLY A 46 10.90 10.63 -9.32
CA GLY A 46 9.77 9.98 -8.64
C GLY A 46 8.98 9.11 -9.59
N GLY A 47 9.13 7.80 -9.44
CA GLY A 47 8.61 6.80 -10.36
C GLY A 47 7.24 6.26 -9.97
N GLY A 48 6.19 7.08 -10.04
CA GLY A 48 4.82 6.62 -9.86
C GLY A 48 3.80 7.49 -10.58
N LEU A 49 2.95 6.89 -11.42
CA LEU A 49 1.83 7.56 -12.09
C LEU A 49 0.83 8.06 -11.02
N ASN A 50 0.60 9.38 -10.97
CA ASN A 50 -0.40 9.97 -10.08
C ASN A 50 -1.76 9.98 -10.76
N VAL A 51 -2.68 9.16 -10.24
CA VAL A 51 -4.02 8.93 -10.84
C VAL A 51 -4.82 10.23 -10.92
N ALA A 52 -4.76 11.09 -9.90
CA ALA A 52 -5.45 12.38 -9.91
C ALA A 52 -4.91 13.33 -10.98
N ASP A 53 -3.60 13.31 -11.28
CA ASP A 53 -3.03 14.16 -12.34
C ASP A 53 -3.52 13.73 -13.72
N GLU A 54 -3.54 12.42 -13.96
CA GLU A 54 -4.00 11.86 -15.24
C GLU A 54 -5.50 12.11 -15.45
N ILE A 55 -6.31 12.01 -14.38
CA ILE A 55 -7.74 12.37 -14.43
C ILE A 55 -7.92 13.86 -14.72
N GLU A 56 -7.17 14.72 -14.05
CA GLU A 56 -7.24 16.17 -14.27
C GLU A 56 -6.80 16.56 -15.69
N GLU A 57 -5.77 15.89 -16.23
CA GLU A 57 -5.32 16.05 -17.60
C GLU A 57 -6.41 15.67 -18.61
N ARG A 58 -7.00 14.48 -18.47
CA ARG A 58 -8.03 14.00 -19.40
C ARG A 58 -9.33 14.80 -19.30
N LEU A 59 -9.71 15.25 -18.10
CA LEU A 59 -10.84 16.18 -17.94
C LEU A 59 -10.55 17.55 -18.56
N ARG A 60 -9.29 18.00 -18.57
CA ARG A 60 -8.87 19.24 -19.24
C ARG A 60 -8.96 19.11 -20.76
N GLU A 61 -8.45 18.02 -21.31
CA GLU A 61 -8.53 17.69 -22.74
C GLU A 61 -9.99 17.61 -23.21
N ALA A 62 -10.85 16.97 -22.42
CA ALA A 62 -12.29 16.86 -22.67
C ALA A 62 -13.09 18.15 -22.38
N LYS A 63 -12.46 19.23 -21.89
CA LYS A 63 -13.12 20.48 -21.44
C LYS A 63 -14.21 20.28 -20.38
N MET A 64 -14.11 19.23 -19.57
CA MET A 64 -15.07 18.83 -18.52
C MET A 64 -14.59 19.15 -17.09
N LEU A 65 -13.58 20.02 -16.94
CA LEU A 65 -13.12 20.45 -15.63
C LEU A 65 -14.20 21.20 -14.84
N PRO A 66 -14.30 20.99 -13.52
CA PRO A 66 -15.29 21.65 -12.68
C PRO A 66 -14.96 23.14 -12.45
N GLY A 67 -15.29 24.00 -13.42
CA GLY A 67 -15.25 25.46 -13.29
C GLY A 67 -13.97 26.04 -12.66
N ARG A 68 -14.11 27.19 -11.96
CA ARG A 68 -12.98 27.94 -11.36
C ARG A 68 -12.44 27.33 -10.05
N LYS A 69 -12.94 26.18 -9.60
CA LYS A 69 -12.60 25.56 -8.30
C LYS A 69 -11.56 24.45 -8.48
N LYS A 70 -10.55 24.44 -7.61
CA LYS A 70 -9.44 23.47 -7.63
C LYS A 70 -9.91 22.10 -7.14
N ILE A 71 -9.64 21.04 -7.89
CA ILE A 71 -9.95 19.65 -7.48
C ILE A 71 -9.05 19.26 -6.29
N PRO A 72 -9.62 18.78 -5.17
CA PRO A 72 -8.85 18.25 -4.05
C PRO A 72 -8.16 16.91 -4.41
N ARG A 73 -6.98 16.99 -5.04
CA ARG A 73 -6.22 15.82 -5.55
C ARG A 73 -5.97 14.73 -4.51
N THR A 74 -5.68 15.08 -3.26
CA THR A 74 -5.46 14.10 -2.19
C THR A 74 -6.72 13.30 -1.88
N ASN A 75 -7.91 13.93 -1.93
CA ASN A 75 -9.17 13.24 -1.70
C ASN A 75 -9.55 12.37 -2.90
N LEU A 76 -9.28 12.84 -4.13
CA LEU A 76 -9.48 12.05 -5.34
C LEU A 76 -8.59 10.79 -5.36
N ASN A 77 -7.30 10.93 -5.03
CA ASN A 77 -6.38 9.80 -4.91
C ASN A 77 -6.80 8.82 -3.79
N ARG A 78 -7.41 9.32 -2.70
CA ARG A 78 -7.95 8.47 -1.62
C ARG A 78 -9.20 7.70 -2.05
N LEU A 79 -10.13 8.35 -2.75
CA LEU A 79 -11.33 7.71 -3.29
C LEU A 79 -10.95 6.60 -4.29
N LEU A 80 -10.01 6.88 -5.20
CA LEU A 80 -9.56 5.97 -6.25
C LEU A 80 -8.24 5.25 -5.88
N SER A 81 -8.06 4.94 -4.60
CA SER A 81 -6.86 4.29 -4.07
C SER A 81 -6.74 2.82 -4.49
N ALA A 82 -7.85 2.09 -4.49
CA ALA A 82 -7.90 0.68 -4.89
C ALA A 82 -8.36 0.50 -6.35
N GLU A 83 -7.87 -0.55 -7.01
CA GLU A 83 -8.25 -0.87 -8.40
C GLU A 83 -9.75 -1.19 -8.55
N ALA A 84 -10.39 -1.79 -7.54
CA ALA A 84 -11.83 -2.04 -7.53
C ALA A 84 -12.65 -0.75 -7.74
N PHE A 85 -12.28 0.34 -7.06
CA PHE A 85 -12.96 1.64 -7.21
C PHE A 85 -12.66 2.29 -8.56
N ARG A 86 -11.43 2.14 -9.08
CA ARG A 86 -11.05 2.61 -10.41
C ARG A 86 -11.85 1.91 -11.52
N ASN A 87 -12.03 0.59 -11.40
CA ASN A 87 -12.79 -0.20 -12.37
C ASN A 87 -14.27 0.23 -12.41
N ARG A 88 -14.85 0.62 -11.27
CA ARG A 88 -16.23 1.14 -11.19
C ARG A 88 -16.43 2.46 -11.93
N VAL A 89 -15.41 3.33 -11.94
CA VAL A 89 -15.43 4.59 -12.70
C VAL A 89 -14.88 4.44 -14.13
N GLY A 90 -14.56 3.20 -14.55
CA GLY A 90 -14.19 2.87 -15.92
C GLY A 90 -12.71 3.01 -16.27
N ILE A 91 -11.81 3.12 -15.27
CA ILE A 91 -10.36 3.28 -15.48
C ILE A 91 -9.55 2.20 -14.77
N SER A 92 -8.36 1.87 -15.29
CA SER A 92 -7.37 1.06 -14.57
C SER A 92 -5.98 1.68 -14.71
N CYS A 93 -5.17 1.47 -13.69
CA CYS A 93 -3.79 1.95 -13.60
C CYS A 93 -2.88 0.75 -13.31
N ASN A 94 -2.61 -0.05 -14.34
CA ASN A 94 -1.77 -1.24 -14.23
C ASN A 94 -0.39 -0.98 -14.85
N LYS A 95 0.69 -1.39 -14.17
CA LYS A 95 2.11 -1.18 -14.59
C LYS A 95 2.46 0.29 -14.88
N GLY A 96 1.93 1.22 -14.08
CA GLY A 96 2.19 2.66 -14.24
C GLY A 96 1.57 3.28 -15.50
N LYS A 97 0.58 2.63 -16.12
CA LYS A 97 -0.15 3.15 -17.29
C LYS A 97 -1.62 3.29 -16.99
N PHE A 98 -2.18 4.46 -17.26
CA PHE A 98 -3.61 4.72 -17.20
C PHE A 98 -4.30 4.22 -18.48
N GLN A 99 -5.40 3.49 -18.33
CA GLN A 99 -6.19 2.96 -19.42
C GLN A 99 -7.68 3.05 -19.09
N PHE A 100 -8.50 3.36 -20.08
CA PHE A 100 -9.95 3.23 -19.99
C PHE A 100 -10.35 1.78 -20.24
N ILE A 101 -11.15 1.21 -19.33
CA ILE A 101 -11.75 -0.13 -19.47
C ILE A 101 -13.16 -0.04 -20.08
N ARG A 102 -13.83 1.09 -19.84
CA ARG A 102 -15.18 1.40 -20.35
C ARG A 102 -15.09 2.49 -21.42
N LYS A 103 -16.18 2.73 -22.15
CA LYS A 103 -16.27 3.83 -23.11
C LYS A 103 -15.73 5.12 -22.49
N GLU A 104 -14.89 5.79 -23.26
CA GLU A 104 -14.18 6.99 -22.82
C GLU A 104 -15.16 8.09 -22.37
N ASP A 105 -16.21 8.34 -23.15
CA ASP A 105 -17.22 9.36 -22.84
C ASP A 105 -17.96 9.10 -21.51
N ALA A 106 -18.34 7.84 -21.25
CA ALA A 106 -19.05 7.44 -20.02
C ALA A 106 -18.13 7.52 -18.80
N SER A 107 -16.87 7.11 -18.96
CA SER A 107 -15.86 7.18 -17.89
C SER A 107 -15.50 8.63 -17.57
N LEU A 108 -15.36 9.49 -18.59
CA LEU A 108 -15.11 10.92 -18.42
C LEU A 108 -16.28 11.63 -17.74
N ALA A 109 -17.53 11.29 -18.09
CA ALA A 109 -18.72 11.83 -17.43
C ALA A 109 -18.75 11.48 -15.92
N ALA A 110 -18.44 10.24 -15.56
CA ALA A 110 -18.34 9.79 -14.18
C ALA A 110 -17.23 10.53 -13.42
N LEU A 111 -16.04 10.63 -14.01
CA LEU A 111 -14.90 11.34 -13.42
C LEU A 111 -15.19 12.84 -13.26
N ALA A 112 -15.88 13.46 -14.21
CA ALA A 112 -16.28 14.86 -14.14
C ALA A 112 -17.25 15.12 -12.99
N ARG A 113 -18.23 14.22 -12.77
CA ARG A 113 -19.15 14.31 -11.64
C ARG A 113 -18.43 14.19 -10.30
N ILE A 114 -17.55 13.19 -10.17
CA ILE A 114 -16.74 13.00 -8.95
C ILE A 114 -15.86 14.22 -8.68
N ALA A 115 -15.21 14.75 -9.71
CA ALA A 115 -14.38 15.95 -9.59
C ALA A 115 -15.20 17.17 -9.15
N LYS A 116 -16.44 17.31 -9.66
CA LYS A 116 -17.37 18.38 -9.28
C LYS A 116 -17.85 18.24 -7.84
N ASP A 117 -18.25 17.05 -7.42
CA ASP A 117 -18.75 16.81 -6.06
C ASP A 117 -17.65 17.02 -5.00
N LEU A 118 -16.39 16.68 -5.33
CA LEU A 118 -15.22 17.01 -4.51
C LEU A 118 -14.90 18.52 -4.50
N ALA A 119 -15.01 19.19 -5.65
CA ALA A 119 -14.75 20.63 -5.75
C ALA A 119 -15.83 21.47 -5.03
N ASP A 120 -17.08 21.00 -5.03
CA ASP A 120 -18.20 21.62 -4.33
C ASP A 120 -18.29 21.23 -2.84
N LYS A 121 -17.35 20.40 -2.35
CA LYS A 121 -17.30 19.90 -0.97
C LYS A 121 -18.56 19.14 -0.54
N LYS A 122 -19.31 18.57 -1.48
CA LYS A 122 -20.39 17.62 -1.17
C LYS A 122 -19.84 16.33 -0.57
N ILE A 123 -18.60 16.01 -0.93
CA ILE A 123 -17.82 14.90 -0.41
C ILE A 123 -16.58 15.50 0.24
N THR A 124 -16.37 15.14 1.50
CA THR A 124 -15.29 15.65 2.32
C THR A 124 -14.24 14.57 2.58
N LEU A 125 -13.21 14.90 3.37
CA LEU A 125 -12.18 13.95 3.75
C LEU A 125 -12.76 12.73 4.49
N ASP A 126 -13.76 12.94 5.34
CA ASP A 126 -14.38 11.89 6.17
C ASP A 126 -15.13 10.85 5.34
N ASP A 127 -15.61 11.25 4.17
CA ASP A 127 -16.38 10.39 3.25
C ASP A 127 -15.49 9.51 2.37
N VAL A 128 -14.23 9.92 2.16
CA VAL A 128 -13.24 9.21 1.34
C VAL A 128 -12.17 8.49 2.17
N TRP A 129 -12.36 8.40 3.48
CA TRP A 129 -11.43 7.72 4.39
C TRP A 129 -11.72 6.21 4.49
N ASP A 130 -12.99 5.84 4.66
CA ASP A 130 -13.45 4.46 4.88
C ASP A 130 -13.84 3.76 3.57
N VAL A 131 -13.56 2.46 3.46
CA VAL A 131 -13.95 1.61 2.32
C VAL A 131 -15.48 1.53 2.18
N GLU A 132 -16.21 1.43 3.29
CA GLU A 132 -17.68 1.37 3.27
C GLU A 132 -18.27 2.67 2.72
N ARG A 133 -17.73 3.82 3.14
CA ARG A 133 -18.19 5.14 2.68
C ARG A 133 -17.82 5.40 1.22
N LYS A 134 -16.63 4.96 0.77
CA LYS A 134 -16.24 4.99 -0.65
C LYS A 134 -17.21 4.15 -1.49
N SER A 135 -17.54 2.94 -1.03
CA SER A 135 -18.50 2.08 -1.73
C SER A 135 -19.87 2.76 -1.76
N ALA A 136 -20.40 3.22 -0.62
CA ALA A 136 -21.70 3.85 -0.53
C ALA A 136 -21.84 5.07 -1.46
N TYR A 137 -20.79 5.90 -1.57
CA TYR A 137 -20.78 7.02 -2.52
C TYR A 137 -20.81 6.55 -3.98
N LEU A 138 -20.03 5.54 -4.34
CA LEU A 138 -20.04 4.99 -5.69
C LEU A 138 -21.35 4.23 -6.00
N ASP A 139 -21.94 3.57 -5.00
CA ASP A 139 -23.25 2.91 -5.10
C ASP A 139 -24.36 3.94 -5.33
N GLN A 140 -24.27 5.10 -4.68
CA GLN A 140 -25.16 6.23 -4.94
C GLN A 140 -25.00 6.72 -6.40
N LEU A 141 -23.77 6.92 -6.88
CA LEU A 141 -23.53 7.32 -8.27
C LEU A 141 -23.99 6.27 -9.28
N GLU A 142 -23.90 4.99 -8.94
CA GLU A 142 -24.42 3.88 -9.74
C GLU A 142 -25.95 3.91 -9.79
N GLY A 143 -26.60 4.13 -8.65
CA GLY A 143 -28.05 4.32 -8.57
C GLY A 143 -28.56 5.57 -9.30
N GLU A 144 -27.74 6.62 -9.38
CA GLU A 144 -28.00 7.82 -10.19
C GLU A 144 -27.75 7.60 -11.69
N GLY A 145 -27.23 6.43 -12.10
CA GLY A 145 -26.92 6.11 -13.49
C GLY A 145 -25.71 6.87 -14.06
N VAL A 146 -24.85 7.40 -13.20
CA VAL A 146 -23.68 8.22 -13.59
C VAL A 146 -22.46 7.35 -13.88
N LEU A 147 -22.34 6.18 -13.24
CA LEU A 147 -21.21 5.28 -13.46
C LEU A 147 -21.35 4.48 -14.77
N PRO A 148 -20.24 4.21 -15.48
CA PRO A 148 -20.26 3.39 -16.69
C PRO A 148 -20.67 1.95 -16.36
N THR A 149 -21.64 1.40 -17.10
CA THR A 149 -22.20 0.07 -16.82
C THR A 149 -21.48 -1.04 -17.58
N ALA A 150 -21.82 -2.29 -17.29
CA ALA A 150 -21.30 -3.47 -17.98
C ALA A 150 -21.50 -3.41 -19.51
N ALA A 151 -22.55 -2.72 -19.98
CA ALA A 151 -22.87 -2.49 -21.39
C ALA A 151 -21.89 -1.52 -22.10
N ASP A 152 -21.08 -0.78 -21.33
CA ASP A 152 -20.07 0.15 -21.85
C ASP A 152 -18.65 -0.45 -21.83
N ALA A 153 -18.52 -1.78 -21.65
CA ALA A 153 -17.26 -2.47 -21.87
C ALA A 153 -16.76 -2.21 -23.30
N ILE A 154 -15.54 -1.70 -23.41
CA ILE A 154 -14.83 -1.73 -24.69
C ILE A 154 -14.47 -3.20 -24.93
N GLU A 155 -15.12 -3.85 -25.90
CA GLU A 155 -14.63 -5.14 -26.39
C GLU A 155 -13.18 -4.97 -26.86
N PRO A 156 -12.26 -5.91 -26.56
CA PRO A 156 -10.92 -5.86 -27.09
C PRO A 156 -10.99 -5.89 -28.63
N SER A 157 -10.74 -4.76 -29.27
CA SER A 157 -10.82 -4.59 -30.72
C SER A 157 -10.06 -5.71 -31.46
N LYS A 158 -10.78 -6.33 -32.39
CA LYS A 158 -10.29 -7.31 -33.35
C LYS A 158 -9.10 -6.75 -34.16
N LYS A 159 -7.98 -7.49 -34.06
CA LYS A 159 -6.99 -7.75 -35.12
C LYS A 159 -6.73 -6.61 -36.12
N SER A 160 -5.80 -5.71 -35.80
CA SER A 160 -4.99 -5.08 -36.85
C SER A 160 -4.02 -6.11 -37.42
N LYS A 161 -4.11 -6.31 -38.75
CA LYS A 161 -3.33 -7.27 -39.54
C LYS A 161 -1.86 -7.29 -39.14
N LYS A 162 -1.34 -8.49 -38.88
CA LYS A 162 0.10 -8.75 -38.73
C LYS A 162 0.80 -8.48 -40.06
N THR A 163 1.36 -7.29 -40.24
CA THR A 163 2.48 -7.12 -41.16
C THR A 163 3.65 -7.91 -40.55
N GLN A 164 4.26 -8.80 -41.33
CA GLN A 164 5.39 -9.61 -40.90
C GLN A 164 6.56 -8.69 -40.52
N ALA A 165 6.67 -8.37 -39.23
CA ALA A 165 7.86 -7.77 -38.66
C ALA A 165 8.90 -8.88 -38.47
N LYS A 166 10.14 -8.59 -38.91
CA LYS A 166 11.33 -9.41 -38.66
C LYS A 166 11.37 -9.86 -37.18
N PRO A 167 11.78 -11.10 -36.89
CA PRO A 167 11.70 -11.64 -35.54
C PRO A 167 12.53 -10.77 -34.59
N LEU A 168 11.85 -10.01 -33.73
CA LEU A 168 12.46 -9.37 -32.58
C LEU A 168 12.96 -10.47 -31.64
N PRO A 169 14.12 -10.28 -31.00
CA PRO A 169 14.64 -11.23 -30.03
C PRO A 169 13.58 -11.46 -28.95
N LYS A 170 13.32 -12.73 -28.65
CA LYS A 170 12.38 -13.15 -27.59
C LYS A 170 12.68 -12.32 -26.33
N PRO A 171 11.68 -11.66 -25.71
CA PRO A 171 11.92 -11.01 -24.44
C PRO A 171 12.41 -12.08 -23.47
N LYS A 172 13.62 -11.88 -22.92
CA LYS A 172 14.12 -12.70 -21.82
C LYS A 172 13.02 -12.71 -20.76
N ALA A 173 12.66 -13.89 -20.25
CA ALA A 173 11.71 -14.02 -19.15
C ALA A 173 12.11 -12.99 -18.08
N LYS A 174 11.18 -12.09 -17.71
CA LYS A 174 11.43 -11.15 -16.62
C LYS A 174 11.82 -12.00 -15.42
N LYS A 175 13.04 -11.81 -14.92
CA LYS A 175 13.45 -12.46 -13.67
C LYS A 175 12.40 -12.06 -12.61
N PRO A 176 11.97 -12.99 -11.74
CA PRO A 176 11.11 -12.63 -10.62
C PRO A 176 11.77 -11.48 -9.87
N GLU A 177 11.03 -10.40 -9.70
CA GLU A 177 11.50 -9.19 -9.02
C GLU A 177 11.77 -9.58 -7.57
N ARG A 178 13.01 -9.40 -7.10
CA ARG A 178 13.38 -9.80 -5.74
C ARG A 178 12.69 -8.89 -4.75
N ARG A 179 12.10 -9.48 -3.70
CA ARG A 179 11.48 -8.76 -2.59
C ARG A 179 12.50 -7.86 -1.91
N THR A 180 12.28 -6.55 -1.95
CA THR A 180 13.22 -5.55 -1.38
C THR A 180 12.98 -5.32 0.12
N HIS A 181 11.71 -5.28 0.55
CA HIS A 181 11.31 -4.99 1.94
C HIS A 181 10.71 -6.22 2.61
N LEU A 182 10.73 -6.27 3.95
CA LEU A 182 10.14 -7.40 4.66
C LEU A 182 8.65 -7.49 4.39
N ILE A 183 7.91 -6.38 4.51
CA ILE A 183 6.48 -6.36 4.20
C ILE A 183 6.35 -5.96 2.72
N PRO A 184 5.67 -6.77 1.87
CA PRO A 184 5.39 -6.42 0.48
C PRO A 184 4.57 -5.14 0.42
N GLN A 185 4.70 -4.40 -0.69
CA GLN A 185 3.93 -3.18 -0.94
C GLN A 185 2.49 -3.51 -1.37
N GLU A 186 1.78 -4.23 -0.51
CA GLU A 186 0.39 -4.65 -0.66
C GLU A 186 -0.44 -4.08 0.50
N ASP A 187 -1.73 -3.92 0.27
CA ASP A 187 -2.67 -3.51 1.32
C ASP A 187 -3.14 -4.73 2.09
N TYR A 188 -2.81 -4.77 3.37
CA TYR A 188 -3.18 -5.85 4.29
C TYR A 188 -4.49 -5.58 5.03
N GLY A 189 -5.14 -4.42 4.80
CA GLY A 189 -6.43 -4.08 5.43
C GLY A 189 -6.33 -3.88 6.95
N VAL A 190 -5.19 -3.36 7.45
CA VAL A 190 -5.01 -3.10 8.87
C VAL A 190 -5.67 -1.78 9.28
N ALA A 191 -6.61 -1.83 10.22
CA ALA A 191 -7.31 -0.67 10.77
C ALA A 191 -6.46 -0.01 11.88
N TRP A 192 -5.67 1.01 11.50
CA TRP A 192 -4.78 1.73 12.41
C TRP A 192 -5.50 2.66 13.40
N ALA A 193 -6.07 2.08 14.45
CA ALA A 193 -6.59 2.83 15.59
C ALA A 193 -5.47 3.58 16.33
N GLY A 194 -5.77 4.68 17.02
CA GLY A 194 -4.76 5.50 17.71
C GLY A 194 -3.90 4.74 18.72
N ARG A 195 -4.44 3.68 19.35
CA ARG A 195 -3.69 2.79 20.25
C ARG A 195 -2.58 2.00 19.55
N LEU A 196 -2.66 1.85 18.23
CA LEU A 196 -1.73 1.07 17.39
C LEU A 196 -0.64 1.94 16.76
N GLN A 197 -0.45 3.19 17.21
CA GLN A 197 0.48 4.12 16.57
C GLN A 197 1.92 3.59 16.54
N ARG A 198 2.35 2.86 17.58
CA ARG A 198 3.69 2.25 17.63
C ARG A 198 3.81 1.09 16.64
N GLN A 199 2.81 0.21 16.59
CA GLN A 199 2.75 -0.91 15.65
C GLN A 199 2.73 -0.41 14.20
N ARG A 200 2.00 0.68 13.94
CA ARG A 200 1.97 1.35 12.64
C ARG A 200 3.34 1.87 12.22
N ALA A 201 4.04 2.56 13.11
CA ALA A 201 5.38 3.08 12.80
C ALA A 201 6.35 1.93 12.43
N ILE A 202 6.34 0.85 13.22
CA ILE A 202 7.17 -0.33 12.94
C ILE A 202 6.77 -1.00 11.62
N TRP A 203 5.48 -1.11 11.34
CA TRP A 203 4.97 -1.63 10.08
C TRP A 203 5.47 -0.80 8.89
N GLU A 204 5.34 0.53 8.96
CA GLU A 204 5.79 1.44 7.90
C GLU A 204 7.32 1.34 7.69
N GLU A 205 8.10 1.18 8.76
CA GLU A 205 9.54 0.92 8.66
C GLU A 205 9.84 -0.38 7.90
N LEU A 206 9.15 -1.47 8.25
CA LEU A 206 9.33 -2.79 7.64
C LEU A 206 8.80 -2.89 6.20
N GLN A 207 7.86 -2.03 5.81
CA GLN A 207 7.24 -2.03 4.48
C GLN A 207 7.91 -1.05 3.51
N PHE A 208 8.41 0.08 4.00
CA PHE A 208 8.84 1.18 3.13
C PHE A 208 10.26 1.68 3.37
N ALA A 209 10.84 1.48 4.57
CA ALA A 209 12.13 2.07 4.91
C ALA A 209 13.28 1.06 4.90
N LEU A 210 13.07 -0.13 5.46
CA LEU A 210 14.13 -1.11 5.68
C LEU A 210 14.19 -2.13 4.54
N GLU A 211 15.36 -2.20 3.92
CA GLU A 211 15.65 -3.16 2.85
C GLU A 211 16.27 -4.44 3.41
N LEU A 212 15.77 -5.60 2.95
CA LEU A 212 16.18 -6.93 3.39
C LEU A 212 17.69 -7.19 3.20
N GLU A 213 18.26 -6.77 2.06
CA GLU A 213 19.68 -6.98 1.77
C GLU A 213 20.60 -6.09 2.62
N HIS A 214 20.15 -4.90 3.03
CA HIS A 214 20.97 -3.91 3.72
C HIS A 214 20.76 -3.89 5.24
N HIS A 215 19.56 -4.25 5.73
CA HIS A 215 19.17 -4.08 7.13
C HIS A 215 18.63 -5.36 7.80
N PRO A 216 19.19 -6.57 7.56
CA PRO A 216 18.60 -7.82 8.05
C PRO A 216 18.51 -7.90 9.58
N ASN A 217 19.49 -7.34 10.31
CA ASN A 217 19.47 -7.30 11.78
C ASN A 217 18.34 -6.42 12.34
N ALA A 218 18.19 -5.20 11.80
CA ALA A 218 17.13 -4.30 12.22
C ALA A 218 15.74 -4.89 11.91
N ILE A 219 15.59 -5.46 10.71
CA ILE A 219 14.38 -6.14 10.28
C ILE A 219 14.04 -7.31 11.20
N ALA A 220 15.02 -8.14 11.59
CA ALA A 220 14.78 -9.26 12.50
C ALA A 220 14.22 -8.81 13.85
N VAL A 221 14.81 -7.77 14.44
CA VAL A 221 14.37 -7.20 15.72
C VAL A 221 12.96 -6.60 15.59
N LEU A 222 12.72 -5.78 14.58
CA LEU A 222 11.43 -5.12 14.38
C LEU A 222 10.32 -6.09 14.01
N CYS A 223 10.60 -7.12 13.20
CA CYS A 223 9.65 -8.19 12.90
C CYS A 223 9.21 -8.90 14.18
N ARG A 224 10.15 -9.23 15.07
CA ARG A 224 9.84 -9.84 16.37
C ARG A 224 8.97 -8.91 17.21
N VAL A 225 9.35 -7.64 17.32
CA VAL A 225 8.60 -6.64 18.11
C VAL A 225 7.19 -6.44 17.55
N LEU A 226 7.03 -6.38 16.23
CA LEU A 226 5.72 -6.25 15.59
C LEU A 226 4.83 -7.46 15.89
N LEU A 227 5.36 -8.68 15.76
CA LEU A 227 4.64 -9.91 16.07
C LEU A 227 4.21 -9.94 17.54
N GLU A 228 5.13 -9.65 18.47
CA GLU A 228 4.87 -9.57 19.90
C GLU A 228 3.73 -8.58 20.23
N GLN A 229 3.85 -7.34 19.75
CA GLN A 229 2.88 -6.29 20.05
C GLN A 229 1.52 -6.49 19.39
N SER A 230 1.48 -7.17 18.25
CA SER A 230 0.23 -7.52 17.59
C SER A 230 -0.53 -8.53 18.43
N VAL A 231 0.16 -9.58 18.87
CA VAL A 231 -0.41 -10.62 19.72
C VAL A 231 -0.83 -10.05 21.09
N ASP A 232 -0.02 -9.18 21.70
CA ASP A 232 -0.38 -8.52 22.96
C ASP A 232 -1.63 -7.64 22.83
N ASN A 233 -1.75 -6.87 21.73
CA ASN A 233 -2.99 -6.13 21.45
C ASN A 233 -4.19 -7.09 21.39
N TYR A 234 -4.05 -8.22 20.71
CA TYR A 234 -5.11 -9.21 20.61
C TYR A 234 -5.51 -9.81 21.98
N LEU A 235 -4.53 -10.21 22.80
CA LEU A 235 -4.78 -10.78 24.13
C LEU A 235 -5.64 -9.84 24.99
N VAL A 236 -5.29 -8.54 24.99
CA VAL A 236 -6.03 -7.51 25.74
C VAL A 236 -7.43 -7.31 25.15
N ARG A 237 -7.54 -7.20 23.83
CA ARG A 237 -8.80 -6.90 23.13
C ARG A 237 -9.81 -8.05 23.20
N ALA A 238 -9.34 -9.28 23.04
CA ALA A 238 -10.16 -10.48 23.10
C ALA A 238 -10.31 -11.02 24.54
N LYS A 239 -9.69 -10.36 25.53
CA LYS A 239 -9.74 -10.72 26.97
C LYS A 239 -9.41 -12.19 27.21
N LEU A 240 -8.35 -12.69 26.56
CA LEU A 240 -7.93 -14.08 26.73
C LEU A 240 -7.43 -14.30 28.15
N THR A 241 -7.86 -15.40 28.75
CA THR A 241 -7.39 -15.85 30.08
C THR A 241 -6.32 -16.94 29.99
N THR A 242 -6.08 -17.46 28.78
CA THR A 242 -5.15 -18.57 28.53
C THR A 242 -3.69 -18.12 28.36
N ALA A 243 -3.46 -16.84 28.08
CA ALA A 243 -2.13 -16.24 27.96
C ALA A 243 -2.14 -14.78 28.43
N PHE A 244 -1.01 -14.34 28.98
CA PHE A 244 -0.80 -13.01 29.54
C PHE A 244 0.42 -12.34 28.91
N GLU A 245 0.54 -11.02 29.03
CA GLU A 245 1.61 -10.22 28.39
C GLU A 245 3.04 -10.70 28.73
N HIS A 246 3.25 -11.19 29.96
CA HIS A 246 4.54 -11.68 30.45
C HIS A 246 4.86 -13.14 30.03
N ASP A 247 3.92 -13.83 29.39
CA ASP A 247 4.17 -15.16 28.87
C ASP A 247 5.12 -15.13 27.66
N ALA A 248 5.80 -16.25 27.43
CA ALA A 248 6.64 -16.42 26.25
C ALA A 248 5.85 -16.21 24.95
N LEU A 249 6.44 -15.50 23.98
CA LEU A 249 5.84 -15.18 22.68
C LEU A 249 5.19 -16.41 21.99
N ALA A 250 5.85 -17.56 22.02
CA ALA A 250 5.31 -18.79 21.42
C ALA A 250 3.97 -19.22 22.04
N LYS A 251 3.80 -19.06 23.37
CA LYS A 251 2.53 -19.35 24.06
C LYS A 251 1.46 -18.35 23.61
N LYS A 252 1.80 -17.06 23.58
CA LYS A 252 0.87 -15.99 23.18
C LYS A 252 0.36 -16.15 21.75
N ILE A 253 1.26 -16.50 20.81
CA ILE A 253 0.94 -16.81 19.41
C ILE A 253 -0.05 -17.97 19.31
N ILE A 254 0.23 -19.10 19.99
CA ILE A 254 -0.64 -20.28 19.93
C ILE A 254 -2.01 -19.99 20.54
N SER A 255 -2.05 -19.38 21.74
CA SER A 255 -3.32 -19.05 22.39
C SER A 255 -4.18 -18.09 21.56
N SER A 256 -3.54 -17.12 20.89
CA SER A 256 -4.25 -16.20 19.98
C SER A 256 -4.77 -16.92 18.75
N ALA A 257 -3.97 -17.76 18.11
CA ALA A 257 -4.38 -18.56 16.96
C ALA A 257 -5.53 -19.52 17.31
N GLU A 258 -5.49 -20.20 18.46
CA GLU A 258 -6.56 -21.09 18.91
C GLU A 258 -7.87 -20.32 19.13
N ASN A 259 -7.82 -19.14 19.73
CA ASN A 259 -9.01 -18.31 19.90
C ASN A 259 -9.54 -17.75 18.58
N LEU A 260 -8.65 -17.35 17.65
CA LEU A 260 -9.05 -16.95 16.29
C LEU A 260 -9.70 -18.10 15.53
N HIS A 261 -9.22 -19.33 15.70
CA HIS A 261 -9.82 -20.52 15.10
C HIS A 261 -11.21 -20.81 15.69
N GLN A 262 -11.37 -20.70 17.01
CA GLN A 262 -12.68 -20.82 17.67
C GLN A 262 -13.69 -19.78 17.16
N LYS A 263 -13.21 -18.58 16.80
CA LYS A 263 -14.01 -17.52 16.16
C LYS A 263 -14.18 -17.70 14.64
N ALA A 264 -13.72 -18.82 14.07
CA ALA A 264 -13.73 -19.12 12.64
C ALA A 264 -13.01 -18.08 11.75
N LYS A 265 -12.02 -17.35 12.30
CA LYS A 265 -11.21 -16.37 11.55
C LYS A 265 -10.01 -16.98 10.83
N ILE A 266 -9.56 -18.16 11.27
CA ILE A 266 -8.52 -18.94 10.61
C ILE A 266 -8.97 -20.40 10.45
N ASP A 267 -8.46 -21.07 9.42
CA ASP A 267 -8.75 -22.49 9.20
C ASP A 267 -7.87 -23.41 10.08
N LYS A 268 -8.25 -24.69 10.13
CA LYS A 268 -7.53 -25.71 10.92
C LYS A 268 -6.11 -25.97 10.39
N ARG A 269 -5.87 -25.83 9.08
CA ARG A 269 -4.57 -26.09 8.46
C ARG A 269 -3.55 -25.03 8.90
N TYR A 270 -3.95 -23.77 8.88
CA TYR A 270 -3.12 -22.65 9.33
C TYR A 270 -2.84 -22.74 10.83
N LEU A 271 -3.82 -23.12 11.65
CA LEU A 271 -3.59 -23.37 13.08
C LEU A 271 -2.49 -24.43 13.32
N GLU A 272 -2.50 -25.52 12.55
CA GLU A 272 -1.45 -26.56 12.64
C GLU A 272 -0.07 -26.04 12.20
N VAL A 273 0.00 -25.14 11.21
CA VAL A 273 1.25 -24.46 10.83
C VAL A 273 1.78 -23.62 12.00
N ILE A 274 0.92 -22.82 12.65
CA ILE A 274 1.30 -21.99 13.80
C ILE A 274 1.74 -22.84 14.99
N ARG A 275 1.07 -23.96 15.27
CA ARG A 275 1.47 -24.90 16.33
C ARG A 275 2.88 -25.47 16.09
N LYS A 276 3.23 -25.78 14.84
CA LYS A 276 4.55 -26.28 14.47
C LYS A 276 5.66 -25.24 14.64
N ALA A 277 5.35 -23.95 14.64
CA ALA A 277 6.34 -22.88 14.84
C ALA A 277 6.98 -22.87 16.26
N ARG A 278 6.44 -23.64 17.20
CA ARG A 278 7.02 -23.87 18.53
C ARG A 278 8.14 -24.93 18.52
N THR A 279 8.16 -25.81 17.52
CA THR A 279 9.11 -26.93 17.42
C THR A 279 10.41 -26.48 16.76
N ILE A 280 11.54 -26.93 17.33
CA ILE A 280 12.91 -26.49 17.04
C ILE A 280 13.34 -26.78 15.57
N ASP A 281 12.67 -27.69 14.87
CA ASP A 281 13.04 -28.13 13.51
C ASP A 281 12.26 -27.45 12.36
N ALA A 282 11.33 -26.54 12.67
CA ALA A 282 10.73 -25.74 11.61
C ALA A 282 11.71 -24.62 11.20
N ILE A 283 11.93 -24.48 9.90
CA ILE A 283 12.67 -23.38 9.24
C ILE A 283 12.11 -21.99 9.65
N ILE A 284 11.01 -21.92 10.41
CA ILE A 284 10.29 -20.72 10.81
C ILE A 284 9.87 -20.90 12.28
N SER A 285 10.78 -20.65 13.22
CA SER A 285 10.52 -20.81 14.65
C SER A 285 10.63 -19.49 15.42
N VAL A 286 9.77 -19.33 16.43
CA VAL A 286 9.79 -18.18 17.36
C VAL A 286 11.12 -18.12 18.14
N ASP A 287 11.74 -19.28 18.36
CA ASP A 287 13.06 -19.40 18.97
C ASP A 287 14.16 -18.85 18.06
N THR A 288 14.05 -19.00 16.74
CA THR A 288 15.00 -18.38 15.80
C THR A 288 14.92 -16.85 15.86
N LEU A 289 13.72 -16.27 15.88
CA LEU A 289 13.55 -14.84 16.11
C LEU A 289 14.18 -14.39 17.43
N ASN A 290 14.14 -15.23 18.48
CA ASN A 290 14.78 -14.95 19.76
C ASN A 290 16.31 -14.97 19.63
N LYS A 291 16.84 -15.97 18.94
CA LYS A 291 18.27 -16.14 18.71
C LYS A 291 18.85 -15.00 17.86
N TYR A 292 18.12 -14.44 16.90
CA TYR A 292 18.57 -13.25 16.15
C TYR A 292 18.82 -12.02 17.03
N VAL A 293 18.13 -11.90 18.16
CA VAL A 293 18.31 -10.78 19.09
C VAL A 293 19.41 -11.06 20.10
N HIS A 294 19.49 -12.29 20.60
CA HIS A 294 20.31 -12.63 21.78
C HIS A 294 21.58 -13.42 21.48
N SER A 295 21.72 -14.00 20.28
CA SER A 295 22.90 -14.81 19.93
C SER A 295 23.91 -13.97 19.17
N SER A 296 25.15 -13.91 19.66
CA SER A 296 26.25 -13.22 18.98
C SER A 296 26.78 -13.93 17.72
N ARG A 297 26.34 -15.18 17.49
CA ARG A 297 26.86 -16.05 16.43
C ARG A 297 25.86 -16.33 15.31
N LEU A 298 24.60 -15.94 15.47
CA LEU A 298 23.55 -16.20 14.49
C LEU A 298 23.15 -14.90 13.79
N ALA A 299 23.34 -14.86 12.47
CA ALA A 299 22.93 -13.73 11.65
C ALA A 299 21.61 -14.03 10.93
N PRO A 300 20.69 -13.05 10.81
CA PRO A 300 19.48 -13.18 10.03
C PRO A 300 19.75 -13.21 8.53
N SER A 301 19.03 -14.09 7.83
CA SER A 301 19.02 -14.19 6.37
C SER A 301 17.75 -13.55 5.80
N PRO A 302 17.83 -12.76 4.70
CA PRO A 302 16.69 -12.21 3.98
C PRO A 302 15.60 -13.24 3.65
N ASP A 303 16.00 -14.41 3.16
CA ASP A 303 15.07 -15.47 2.75
C ASP A 303 14.33 -16.06 3.95
N HIS A 304 15.03 -16.20 5.07
CA HIS A 304 14.44 -16.71 6.30
C HIS A 304 13.49 -15.67 6.92
N LEU A 305 13.88 -14.39 6.96
CA LEU A 305 12.99 -13.32 7.41
C LEU A 305 11.72 -13.24 6.57
N THR A 306 11.85 -13.38 5.25
CA THR A 306 10.73 -13.46 4.31
C THR A 306 9.81 -14.63 4.65
N ALA A 307 10.36 -15.84 4.85
CA ALA A 307 9.56 -17.00 5.24
C ALA A 307 8.83 -16.82 6.58
N ILE A 308 9.50 -16.21 7.56
CA ILE A 308 8.89 -15.85 8.85
C ILE A 308 7.70 -14.93 8.63
N TRP A 309 7.88 -13.84 7.88
CA TRP A 309 6.79 -12.93 7.59
C TRP A 309 5.64 -13.63 6.90
N ASP A 310 5.89 -14.37 5.82
CA ASP A 310 4.85 -15.03 5.03
C ASP A 310 4.05 -16.05 5.86
N THR A 311 4.66 -16.62 6.90
CA THR A 311 3.97 -17.52 7.83
C THR A 311 3.10 -16.79 8.86
N PHE A 312 3.52 -15.62 9.33
CA PHE A 312 2.84 -14.92 10.43
C PHE A 312 2.03 -13.70 10.00
N ALA A 313 2.13 -13.25 8.75
CA ALA A 313 1.48 -12.05 8.25
C ALA A 313 -0.04 -12.05 8.52
N GLU A 314 -0.72 -13.16 8.19
CA GLU A 314 -2.16 -13.31 8.43
C GLU A 314 -2.49 -13.21 9.93
N LEU A 315 -1.69 -13.84 10.80
CA LEU A 315 -1.89 -13.77 12.25
C LEU A 315 -1.71 -12.33 12.76
N ILE A 316 -0.64 -11.66 12.33
CA ILE A 316 -0.34 -10.26 12.71
C ILE A 316 -1.51 -9.36 12.33
N VAL A 317 -2.00 -9.46 11.09
CA VAL A 317 -3.10 -8.63 10.58
C VAL A 317 -4.38 -8.86 11.37
N LEU A 318 -4.75 -10.13 11.60
CA LEU A 318 -5.93 -10.46 12.40
C LEU A 318 -5.81 -9.94 13.83
N CYS A 319 -4.64 -10.07 14.45
CA CYS A 319 -4.39 -9.59 15.80
C CYS A 319 -4.41 -8.05 15.92
N LEU A 320 -3.99 -7.32 14.89
CA LEU A 320 -4.04 -5.86 14.87
C LEU A 320 -5.47 -5.32 14.64
N ASN A 321 -6.28 -6.04 13.85
CA ASN A 321 -7.63 -5.60 13.48
C ASN A 321 -8.70 -5.79 14.57
N GLU A 322 -8.38 -6.52 15.64
CA GLU A 322 -9.32 -6.81 16.72
C GLU A 322 -9.47 -5.67 17.72
#